data_AF-A0A9D0Z067-F1
#
_entry.id   AF-A0A9D0Z067-F1
#
_cell.length_a   1.000
_cell.length_b   1.000
_cell.length_c   1.000
_cell.angle_alpha   90.00
_cell.angle_beta   90.00
_cell.angle_gamma   90.00
#
_symmetry.space_group_name_H-M   'P 1'
#
loop_
_entity.id
_entity.type
_entity.pdbx_description
1 polymer ?
#
loop_
_entity_poly.entity_id
_entity_poly.type
_entity_poly.pdbx_seq_one_letter_code
_entity_poly.pdbx_strand_id
1 'polypeptide(L)'
;MEQVVSDIIIFVIIFLLVFVIYNFAVINKEKKRLEKIKKKGSQKVDEAAYPAEVMYLVKRYQLDLKKVNYFSLLREISLVCSFDLSLIAYLATQVNGTIWQILIAALLCIPVIYISFMLYGKRLQKKGLTKVCTTQKK
;
A
#
# COMPACT_ATOMS: atom_id res chain seq x y z
N MET A 1 14.26 19.12 -21.55
CA MET A 1 15.14 18.54 -20.53
C MET A 1 14.80 19.09 -19.15
N GLU A 2 14.80 20.41 -18.96
CA GLU A 2 14.54 21.00 -17.62
C GLU A 2 13.15 20.69 -17.04
N GLN A 3 12.08 20.74 -17.83
CA GLN A 3 10.73 20.36 -17.35
C GLN A 3 10.65 18.90 -16.90
N VAL A 4 11.24 17.97 -17.68
CA VAL A 4 11.25 16.54 -17.32
C VAL A 4 12.02 16.31 -16.02
N VAL A 5 13.14 17.00 -15.82
CA VAL A 5 13.91 16.92 -14.58
C VAL A 5 13.11 17.48 -13.40
N SER A 6 12.43 18.61 -13.57
CA SER A 6 11.55 19.19 -12.55
C SER A 6 10.42 18.23 -12.17
N ASP A 7 9.78 17.60 -13.15
CA ASP A 7 8.69 16.63 -12.92
C ASP A 7 9.18 15.39 -12.17
N ILE A 8 10.38 14.90 -12.49
CA ILE A 8 11.01 13.78 -11.79
C ILE A 8 11.34 14.17 -10.34
N ILE A 9 11.85 15.38 -10.11
CA ILE A 9 12.13 15.88 -8.76
C ILE A 9 10.82 15.96 -7.95
N ILE A 10 9.77 16.53 -8.53
CA ILE A 10 8.44 16.61 -7.89
C ILE A 10 7.90 15.21 -7.60
N PHE A 11 8.03 14.27 -8.53
CA PHE A 11 7.67 12.86 -8.33
C PHE A 11 8.39 12.26 -7.12
N VAL A 12 9.71 12.42 -7.03
CA VAL A 12 10.51 11.89 -5.91
C VAL A 12 10.12 12.55 -4.60
N ILE A 13 9.89 13.87 -4.60
CA ILE A 13 9.43 14.60 -3.41
C ILE A 13 8.07 14.07 -2.95
N ILE A 14 7.08 13.99 -3.84
CA ILE A 14 5.74 13.48 -3.52
C ILE A 14 5.83 12.04 -3.00
N PHE A 15 6.60 11.19 -3.68
CA PHE A 15 6.84 9.81 -3.26
C PHE A 15 7.38 9.75 -1.82
N LEU A 16 8.46 10.48 -1.53
CA LEU A 16 9.08 10.50 -0.20
C LEU A 16 8.14 11.07 0.85
N LEU A 17 7.44 12.16 0.55
CA LEU A 17 6.54 12.85 1.47
C LEU A 17 5.38 11.92 1.85
N VAL A 18 4.71 11.32 0.86
CA VAL A 18 3.63 10.34 1.09
C VAL A 18 4.15 9.12 1.84
N PHE A 19 5.30 8.58 1.44
CA PHE A 19 5.91 7.42 2.09
C PHE A 19 6.21 7.68 3.56
N VAL A 20 6.84 8.82 3.89
CA VAL A 20 7.18 9.20 5.26
C VAL A 20 5.93 9.46 6.08
N ILE A 21 4.94 10.18 5.55
CA ILE A 21 3.67 10.41 6.25
C ILE A 21 2.98 9.08 6.54
N TYR A 22 2.85 8.19 5.56
CA TYR A 22 2.19 6.90 5.76
C TYR A 22 2.96 6.07 6.79
N ASN A 23 4.28 5.93 6.66
CA ASN A 23 5.07 5.17 7.62
C ASN A 23 4.96 5.78 9.02
N PHE A 24 5.12 7.09 9.18
CA PHE A 24 5.05 7.73 10.48
C PHE A 24 3.66 7.63 11.09
N ALA A 25 2.61 7.99 10.35
CA ALA A 25 1.24 7.97 10.83
C ALA A 25 0.74 6.54 11.12
N VAL A 26 0.93 5.61 10.18
CA VAL A 26 0.43 4.23 10.30
C VAL A 26 1.27 3.45 11.31
N ILE A 27 2.61 3.47 11.24
CA ILE A 27 3.44 2.71 12.18
C ILE A 27 3.29 3.24 13.60
N ASN A 28 3.26 4.57 13.81
CA ASN A 28 3.08 5.10 15.17
C ASN A 28 1.68 4.80 15.73
N LYS A 29 0.64 4.84 14.88
CA LYS A 29 -0.72 4.46 15.28
C LYS A 29 -0.78 2.99 15.68
N GLU A 30 -0.14 2.11 14.91
CA GLU A 30 -0.10 0.67 15.18
C GLU A 30 0.76 0.32 16.41
N LYS A 31 1.89 1.01 16.63
CA LYS A 31 2.70 0.88 17.85
C LYS A 31 1.87 1.22 19.10
N LYS A 32 1.20 2.38 19.09
CA LYS A 32 0.30 2.80 20.17
C LYS A 32 -0.84 1.81 20.39
N ARG A 33 -1.34 1.19 19.31
CA ARG A 33 -2.39 0.16 19.39
C ARG A 33 -1.88 -1.12 20.07
N LEU A 34 -0.72 -1.62 19.67
CA LEU A 34 -0.10 -2.80 20.28
C LEU A 34 0.24 -2.58 21.75
N GLU A 35 0.70 -1.38 22.13
CA GLU A 35 0.90 -1.02 23.53
C GLU A 35 -0.41 -1.04 24.33
N LYS A 36 -1.51 -0.53 23.77
CA LYS A 36 -2.84 -0.58 24.41
C LYS A 36 -3.35 -2.01 24.56
N ILE A 37 -3.14 -2.87 23.56
CA ILE A 37 -3.53 -4.29 23.58
C ILE A 37 -2.74 -5.05 24.66
N LYS A 38 -1.41 -4.85 24.72
CA LYS A 38 -0.57 -5.42 25.80
C LYS A 38 -1.03 -4.96 27.18
N LYS A 39 -1.37 -3.69 27.35
CA LYS A 39 -1.88 -3.14 28.62
C LYS A 39 -3.25 -3.68 29.03
N LYS A 40 -4.11 -4.05 28.07
CA LYS A 40 -5.47 -4.54 28.33
C LYS A 40 -5.59 -6.07 28.45
N GLY A 41 -4.51 -6.84 28.28
CA GLY A 41 -4.52 -8.30 28.43
C GLY A 41 -5.35 -9.08 27.38
N SER A 42 -6.13 -8.41 26.53
CA SER A 42 -6.89 -9.04 25.44
C SER A 42 -5.97 -9.41 24.27
N GLN A 43 -5.68 -10.71 24.13
CA GLN A 43 -4.82 -11.27 23.08
C GLN A 43 -5.44 -11.29 21.68
N LYS A 44 -6.66 -10.79 21.49
CA LYS A 44 -7.32 -10.76 20.17
C LYS A 44 -7.12 -9.40 19.52
N VAL A 45 -6.20 -9.35 18.56
CA VAL A 45 -6.10 -8.25 17.60
C VAL A 45 -7.25 -8.46 16.61
N ASP A 46 -8.29 -7.65 16.68
CA ASP A 46 -9.43 -7.76 15.76
C ASP A 46 -8.97 -7.53 14.31
N GLU A 47 -9.27 -8.49 13.43
CA GLU A 47 -8.94 -8.41 12.00
C GLU A 47 -9.61 -7.22 11.29
N ALA A 48 -10.67 -6.66 11.87
CA ALA A 48 -11.37 -5.47 11.37
C ALA A 48 -10.62 -4.15 11.60
N ALA A 49 -9.56 -4.14 12.41
CA ALA A 49 -8.76 -2.93 12.67
C ALA A 49 -7.62 -2.72 11.66
N TYR A 50 -7.47 -3.61 10.67
CA TYR A 50 -6.40 -3.50 9.69
C TYR A 50 -6.70 -2.46 8.61
N PRO A 51 -5.66 -1.83 8.03
CA PRO A 51 -5.83 -0.99 6.84
C PRO A 51 -6.53 -1.78 5.73
N ALA A 52 -7.33 -1.08 4.91
CA ALA A 52 -8.12 -1.70 3.84
C ALA A 52 -7.25 -2.52 2.87
N GLU A 53 -6.02 -2.07 2.64
CA GLU A 53 -4.99 -2.70 1.81
C GLU A 53 -4.57 -4.07 2.36
N VAL A 54 -4.36 -4.16 3.68
CA VAL A 54 -4.02 -5.40 4.36
C VAL A 54 -5.21 -6.35 4.32
N MET A 55 -6.41 -5.85 4.59
CA MET A 55 -7.64 -6.63 4.56
C MET A 55 -7.94 -7.17 3.15
N TYR A 56 -7.66 -6.39 2.10
CA TYR A 56 -7.71 -6.84 0.72
C TYR A 56 -6.76 -8.02 0.48
N LEU A 57 -5.50 -7.92 0.91
CA LEU A 57 -4.52 -8.99 0.75
C LEU A 57 -4.88 -10.26 1.53
N VAL A 58 -5.39 -10.13 2.75
CA VAL A 58 -5.85 -11.25 3.57
C VAL A 58 -7.03 -11.95 2.90
N LYS A 59 -8.05 -11.20 2.46
CA LYS A 59 -9.27 -11.77 1.87
C LYS A 59 -9.02 -12.38 0.48
N ARG A 60 -8.27 -11.68 -0.37
CA ARG A 60 -8.02 -12.07 -1.77
C ARG A 60 -6.95 -13.15 -1.89
N TYR A 61 -5.84 -13.03 -1.13
CA TYR A 61 -4.68 -13.91 -1.25
C TYR A 61 -4.51 -14.87 -0.07
N GLN A 62 -5.46 -14.90 0.88
CA GLN A 62 -5.42 -15.77 2.07
C GLN A 62 -4.11 -15.60 2.86
N LEU A 63 -3.68 -14.35 3.01
CA LEU A 63 -2.42 -14.04 3.65
C LEU A 63 -2.42 -14.45 5.12
N ASP A 64 -1.37 -15.16 5.56
CA ASP A 64 -1.23 -15.56 6.95
C ASP A 64 -0.49 -14.49 7.75
N LEU A 65 -1.24 -13.60 8.40
CA LEU A 65 -0.68 -12.55 9.25
C LEU A 65 0.10 -13.09 10.46
N LYS A 66 0.01 -14.39 10.78
CA LYS A 66 0.85 -15.01 11.83
C LYS A 66 2.25 -15.35 11.34
N LYS A 67 2.40 -15.65 10.05
CA LYS A 67 3.71 -15.95 9.42
C LYS A 67 4.41 -14.69 8.94
N VAL A 68 3.65 -13.67 8.56
CA VAL A 68 4.17 -12.42 8.04
C VAL A 68 4.46 -11.44 9.17
N ASN A 69 5.64 -10.83 9.15
CA ASN A 69 5.89 -9.67 9.99
C ASN A 69 4.99 -8.50 9.53
N TYR A 70 3.94 -8.23 10.31
CA TYR A 70 2.95 -7.19 10.03
C TYR A 70 3.57 -5.81 9.78
N PHE A 71 4.60 -5.42 10.52
CA PHE A 71 5.27 -4.14 10.31
C PHE A 71 6.06 -4.10 9.00
N SER A 72 6.70 -5.20 8.61
CA SER A 72 7.38 -5.26 7.31
C SER A 72 6.36 -5.21 6.17
N LEU A 73 5.22 -5.88 6.33
CA LEU A 73 4.14 -5.85 5.37
C LEU A 73 3.55 -4.45 5.20
N LEU A 74 3.29 -3.74 6.30
CA LEU A 74 2.82 -2.35 6.24
C LEU A 74 3.80 -1.43 5.52
N ARG A 75 5.10 -1.61 5.75
CA ARG A 75 6.15 -0.83 5.07
C ARG A 75 6.24 -1.15 3.58
N GLU A 76 6.07 -2.41 3.19
CA GLU A 76 6.02 -2.79 1.77
C GLU A 76 4.75 -2.23 1.10
N ILE A 77 3.61 -2.31 1.77
CA ILE A 77 2.35 -1.71 1.29
C ILE A 77 2.49 -0.19 1.14
N SER A 78 3.07 0.48 2.13
CA SER A 78 3.24 1.93 2.07
C SER A 78 4.14 2.36 0.92
N LEU A 79 5.16 1.57 0.61
CA LEU A 79 6.05 1.79 -0.55
C LEU A 79 5.27 1.66 -1.86
N VAL A 80 4.43 0.64 -1.98
CA VAL A 80 3.58 0.44 -3.16
C VAL A 80 2.57 1.58 -3.30
N CYS A 81 1.86 1.94 -2.24
CA CYS A 81 0.87 3.02 -2.27
C CYS A 81 1.50 4.38 -2.56
N SER A 82 2.66 4.70 -1.98
CA SER A 82 3.36 5.96 -2.25
C SER A 82 3.86 6.01 -3.69
N PHE A 83 4.35 4.87 -4.21
CA PHE A 83 4.74 4.75 -5.61
C PHE A 83 3.54 4.96 -6.54
N ASP A 84 2.42 4.28 -6.30
CA ASP A 84 1.19 4.41 -7.08
C ASP A 84 0.72 5.87 -7.13
N LEU A 85 0.63 6.54 -5.97
CA LEU A 85 0.23 7.95 -5.90
C LEU A 85 1.19 8.88 -6.64
N SER A 86 2.50 8.70 -6.48
CA SER A 86 3.48 9.51 -7.20
C SER A 86 3.41 9.29 -8.72
N LEU A 87 3.19 8.06 -9.17
CA LEU A 87 3.07 7.71 -10.58
C LEU A 87 1.81 8.31 -11.18
N ILE A 88 0.68 8.19 -10.48
CA ILE A 88 -0.59 8.79 -10.90
C ILE A 88 -0.47 10.31 -10.98
N ALA A 89 0.16 10.95 -9.98
CA ALA A 89 0.39 12.39 -10.00
C ALA A 89 1.23 12.82 -11.20
N TYR A 90 2.34 12.11 -11.48
CA TYR A 90 3.19 12.38 -12.63
C TYR A 90 2.46 12.19 -13.97
N LEU A 91 1.66 11.13 -14.11
CA LEU A 91 0.89 10.91 -15.34
C LEU A 91 -0.21 11.96 -15.51
N ALA A 92 -0.82 12.40 -14.42
CA ALA A 92 -1.83 13.45 -14.45
C ALA A 92 -1.23 14.80 -14.87
N THR A 93 -0.02 15.16 -14.42
CA THR A 93 0.61 16.44 -14.79
C THR A 93 0.99 16.55 -16.26
N GLN A 94 1.06 15.44 -16.99
CA GLN A 94 1.28 15.45 -18.45
C GLN A 94 0.07 15.98 -19.24
N VAL A 95 -1.10 16.11 -18.60
CA VAL A 95 -2.31 16.63 -19.25
C VAL A 95 -2.53 18.09 -18.89
N ASN A 96 -2.94 18.87 -19.89
CA ASN A 96 -3.20 20.29 -19.71
C ASN A 96 -4.53 20.54 -19.00
N GLY A 97 -4.50 21.48 -18.04
CA GLY A 97 -5.68 21.96 -17.33
C GLY A 97 -5.96 21.19 -16.05
N THR A 98 -5.97 21.90 -14.92
CA THR A 98 -6.09 21.34 -13.56
C THR A 98 -7.28 20.39 -13.37
N ILE A 99 -8.42 20.70 -13.98
CA ILE A 99 -9.63 19.87 -13.91
C ILE A 99 -9.40 18.50 -14.59
N TRP A 100 -8.76 18.49 -15.76
CA TRP A 100 -8.43 17.26 -16.48
C TRP A 100 -7.39 16.42 -15.73
N GLN A 101 -6.41 17.07 -15.11
CA GLN A 101 -5.41 16.38 -14.27
C GLN A 101 -6.09 15.62 -13.12
N ILE A 102 -7.04 16.26 -12.42
CA ILE A 102 -7.78 15.62 -11.31
C ILE A 102 -8.63 14.46 -11.82
N LEU A 103 -9.34 14.64 -12.94
CA LEU A 103 -10.17 13.57 -13.53
C LEU A 103 -9.33 12.35 -13.93
N ILE A 104 -8.19 12.58 -14.57
CA ILE A 104 -7.29 11.51 -15.00
C ILE A 104 -6.63 10.85 -13.80
N ALA A 105 -6.21 11.61 -12.79
CA ALA A 105 -5.68 11.05 -11.56
C ALA A 105 -6.70 10.11 -10.89
N ALA A 106 -7.96 10.57 -10.76
CA ALA A 106 -9.03 9.77 -10.18
C ALA A 106 -9.32 8.50 -10.99
N LEU A 107 -9.31 8.60 -12.33
CA LEU A 107 -9.53 7.47 -13.21
C LEU A 107 -8.37 6.45 -13.15
N LEU A 108 -7.12 6.93 -13.06
CA LEU A 108 -5.92 6.09 -13.00
C LEU A 108 -5.70 5.43 -11.63
N CYS A 109 -6.22 6.01 -10.55
CA CYS A 109 -6.12 5.43 -9.21
C CYS A 109 -6.57 3.95 -9.18
N ILE A 110 -7.74 3.65 -9.74
CA ILE A 110 -8.33 2.30 -9.69
C ILE A 110 -7.44 1.26 -10.39
N PRO A 111 -7.08 1.40 -11.68
CA PRO A 111 -6.29 0.40 -12.39
C PRO A 111 -4.87 0.28 -11.85
N VAL A 112 -4.22 1.40 -11.49
CA VAL A 112 -2.84 1.39 -10.99
C VAL A 112 -2.77 0.63 -9.66
N ILE A 113 -3.61 1.00 -8.69
CA ILE A 113 -3.66 0.31 -7.39
C ILE A 113 -4.01 -1.16 -7.58
N TYR A 114 -4.99 -1.48 -8.43
CA TYR A 114 -5.38 -2.87 -8.67
C TYR A 114 -4.21 -3.73 -9.19
N ILE A 115 -3.48 -3.24 -10.20
CA ILE A 115 -2.36 -3.95 -10.79
C ILE A 115 -1.22 -4.10 -9.77
N SER A 116 -0.90 -3.03 -9.04
CA SER A 116 0.14 -3.02 -8.02
C SER A 116 -0.13 -4.03 -6.92
N PHE A 117 -1.34 -4.07 -6.38
CA PHE A 117 -1.72 -5.07 -5.36
C PHE A 117 -1.83 -6.49 -5.92
N MET A 118 -2.18 -6.65 -7.20
CA MET A 118 -2.15 -7.95 -7.86
C MET A 118 -0.72 -8.50 -7.95
N LEU A 119 0.23 -7.68 -8.38
CA LEU A 119 1.64 -8.05 -8.44
C LEU A 119 2.19 -8.34 -7.05
N TYR A 120 1.90 -7.48 -6.09
CA TYR A 120 2.33 -7.64 -4.71
C TYR A 120 1.77 -8.94 -4.10
N GLY A 121 0.46 -9.19 -4.21
CA GLY A 121 -0.20 -10.41 -3.75
C GLY A 121 0.42 -11.69 -4.32
N LYS A 122 0.70 -11.72 -5.63
CA LYS A 122 1.39 -12.85 -6.28
C LYS A 122 2.82 -13.04 -5.75
N ARG A 123 3.55 -11.96 -5.42
CA ARG A 123 4.88 -12.07 -4.79
C ARG A 123 4.80 -12.66 -3.38
N LEU A 124 3.81 -12.30 -2.58
CA LEU A 124 3.62 -12.90 -1.25
C LEU A 124 3.27 -14.39 -1.32
N GLN A 125 2.47 -14.79 -2.30
CA GLN A 125 2.19 -16.21 -2.57
C GLN A 125 3.46 -16.99 -2.91
N LYS A 126 4.32 -16.44 -3.78
CA LYS A 126 5.61 -17.07 -4.13
C LYS A 126 6.55 -17.22 -2.92
N LYS A 127 6.45 -16.32 -1.93
CA LYS A 127 7.20 -16.40 -0.67
C LYS A 127 6.62 -17.44 0.31
N GLY A 128 5.50 -18.09 0.02
CA GLY A 128 4.88 -19.10 0.88
C GLY A 128 4.21 -18.52 2.14
N LEU A 129 3.89 -17.22 2.12
CA LEU A 129 3.36 -16.47 3.27
C LEU A 129 1.83 -16.52 3.38
N THR A 130 1.18 -17.35 2.56
CA THR A 130 -0.27 -17.55 2.56
C THR A 130 -0.63 -18.78 3.38
N LYS A 131 -1.84 -18.79 3.96
CA LYS A 131 -2.40 -20.00 4.55
C LYS A 131 -2.45 -21.05 3.44
N VAL A 132 -2.01 -22.27 3.73
CA VAL A 132 -1.92 -23.35 2.74
C VAL A 132 -3.33 -23.64 2.24
N CYS A 133 -3.69 -23.06 1.10
CA CYS A 133 -4.69 -23.60 0.20
C CYS A 133 -3.92 -23.89 -1.08
N THR A 134 -3.65 -25.17 -1.29
CA THR A 134 -3.40 -25.82 -2.58
C THR A 134 -3.76 -24.91 -3.74
N THR A 135 -2.75 -24.60 -4.55
CA THR A 135 -2.91 -24.22 -5.95
C THR A 135 -3.99 -25.10 -6.57
N GLN A 136 -5.21 -24.59 -6.70
CA GLN A 136 -6.17 -25.17 -7.63
C GLN A 136 -5.70 -24.75 -9.01
N LYS A 137 -4.83 -25.62 -9.51
CA LYS A 137 -4.55 -25.91 -10.90
C LYS A 137 -5.86 -25.80 -11.71
N LYS A 138 -5.91 -24.86 -12.64
CA LYS A 138 -6.66 -24.99 -13.90
C LYS A 138 -5.96 -24.15 -14.95
#